data_AF-A0A8J3NQP8-F1
#
_entry.id   AF-A0A8J3NQP8-F1
#
_cell.length_a   1.000
_cell.length_b   1.000
_cell.length_c   1.000
_cell.angle_alpha   90.00
_cell.angle_beta   90.00
_cell.angle_gamma   90.00
#
_symmetry.space_group_name_H-M   'P 1'
#
loop_
_entity.id
_entity.type
_entity.pdbx_description
1 polymer ?
#
loop_
_entity_poly.entity_id
_entity_poly.type
_entity_poly.pdbx_seq_one_letter_code
_entity_poly.pdbx_strand_id
1 'polypeptide(L)'
;MPLRPTRPSNPALPLATACLVGAALLSGCGVPPELQPRPDTVPQPSGSPGAATLLPSPSLPPSFSLPPSAPPSSPGPFPELTVTDCQGRPSGEQVVAAVRRKSSILPASGTITVTRPPVCAGTWQYTELTVPGREPLQVVTKGAPTALDLVTAGTDICTVEVRNFAPPGIRIAAGC
;
A
#
# COMPACT_ATOMS: atom_id res chain seq x y z
N MET A 1 48.47 29.80 29.65
CA MET A 1 47.86 28.48 29.94
C MET A 1 47.19 27.99 28.65
N PRO A 2 47.69 26.91 28.02
CA PRO A 2 47.16 26.41 26.75
C PRO A 2 46.11 25.31 26.99
N LEU A 3 45.05 25.28 26.18
CA LEU A 3 44.25 24.07 25.99
C LEU A 3 44.23 23.74 24.49
N ARG A 4 44.97 22.68 24.15
CA ARG A 4 45.00 22.03 22.84
C ARG A 4 43.67 21.31 22.61
N PRO A 5 43.03 21.47 21.44
CA PRO A 5 42.06 20.50 20.96
C PRO A 5 42.78 19.33 20.28
N THR A 6 42.53 18.12 20.80
CA THR A 6 43.03 16.84 20.32
C THR A 6 42.40 16.48 18.97
N ARG A 7 43.24 16.33 17.95
CA ARG A 7 42.91 15.80 16.62
C ARG A 7 42.57 14.31 16.73
N PRO A 8 41.38 13.83 16.32
CA PRO A 8 41.15 12.41 16.11
C PRO A 8 41.88 11.97 14.82
N SER A 9 42.79 11.02 15.01
CA SER A 9 43.54 10.30 14.00
C SER A 9 42.68 9.14 13.51
N ASN A 10 42.39 9.05 12.22
CA ASN A 10 41.78 7.85 11.64
C ASN A 10 42.72 7.32 10.54
N PRO A 11 43.20 6.07 10.64
CA PRO A 11 44.20 5.53 9.73
C PRO A 11 43.62 5.20 8.35
N ALA A 12 44.48 5.34 7.34
CA ALA A 12 44.23 5.01 5.95
C ALA A 12 44.18 3.49 5.69
N LEU A 13 43.51 3.17 4.57
CA LEU A 13 43.23 1.89 3.88
C LEU A 13 44.34 0.81 3.88
N PRO A 14 43.97 -0.43 3.50
CA PRO A 14 44.40 -0.88 2.16
C PRO A 14 43.34 -1.61 1.32
N LEU A 15 43.57 -1.56 -0.01
CA LEU A 15 42.97 -2.35 -1.08
C LEU A 15 43.13 -3.87 -0.86
N ALA A 16 42.18 -4.66 -1.35
CA ALA A 16 42.45 -6.02 -1.82
C ALA A 16 41.57 -6.38 -3.03
N THR A 17 42.23 -7.02 -3.99
CA THR A 17 41.84 -7.24 -5.38
C THR A 17 41.53 -8.74 -5.59
N ALA A 18 40.70 -9.03 -6.60
CA ALA A 18 40.74 -10.22 -7.48
C ALA A 18 39.77 -11.41 -7.25
N CYS A 19 38.95 -11.60 -8.30
CA CYS A 19 38.60 -12.83 -9.05
C CYS A 19 38.02 -14.06 -8.34
N LEU A 20 36.83 -14.49 -8.80
CA LEU A 20 36.67 -15.84 -9.38
C LEU A 20 35.39 -15.96 -10.23
N VAL A 21 35.62 -16.36 -11.48
CA VAL A 21 34.65 -16.82 -12.48
C VAL A 21 34.08 -18.17 -12.03
N GLY A 22 32.77 -18.34 -12.15
CA GLY A 22 32.08 -19.61 -11.95
C GLY A 22 30.81 -19.68 -12.80
N ALA A 23 30.97 -20.12 -14.06
CA ALA A 23 29.89 -20.59 -14.90
C ALA A 23 29.62 -22.07 -14.62
N ALA A 24 28.34 -22.49 -14.68
CA ALA A 24 27.77 -23.86 -14.71
C ALA A 24 26.84 -24.13 -13.51
N LEU A 25 25.66 -24.72 -13.59
CA LEU A 25 24.80 -25.33 -14.64
C LEU A 25 23.44 -25.62 -13.93
N LEU A 26 22.42 -26.03 -14.71
CA LEU A 26 21.23 -26.82 -14.32
C LEU A 26 19.90 -26.04 -14.18
N SER A 27 19.25 -25.86 -15.33
CA SER A 27 18.00 -26.54 -15.69
C SER A 27 17.03 -26.87 -14.55
N GLY A 28 15.85 -26.24 -14.57
CA GLY A 28 14.75 -26.61 -13.67
C GLY A 28 13.44 -25.92 -13.97
N CYS A 29 12.97 -25.95 -15.22
CA CYS A 29 11.56 -25.70 -15.54
C CYS A 29 10.71 -26.83 -14.95
N GLY A 30 10.24 -26.66 -13.71
CA GLY A 30 9.22 -27.52 -13.11
C GLY A 30 7.86 -26.86 -13.25
N VAL A 31 7.16 -27.13 -14.36
CA VAL A 31 5.72 -26.82 -14.44
C VAL A 31 4.97 -27.86 -13.60
N PRO A 32 4.12 -27.44 -12.64
CA PRO A 32 3.38 -28.37 -11.79
C PRO A 32 2.39 -29.20 -12.64
N PRO A 33 2.23 -30.51 -12.36
CA PRO A 33 1.44 -31.44 -13.18
C PRO A 33 -0.10 -31.31 -13.01
N GLU A 34 -0.63 -30.12 -12.74
CA GLU A 34 -2.07 -29.88 -12.54
C GLU A 34 -2.80 -29.38 -13.81
N LEU A 35 -2.15 -29.42 -14.97
CA LEU A 35 -2.74 -29.07 -16.26
C LEU A 35 -2.73 -30.27 -17.22
N GLN A 36 -3.36 -31.37 -16.79
CA GLN A 36 -3.84 -32.39 -17.73
C GLN A 36 -5.33 -32.11 -18.01
N PRO A 37 -5.69 -31.53 -19.17
CA PRO A 37 -7.07 -31.50 -19.63
C PRO A 37 -7.53 -32.94 -19.88
N ARG A 38 -8.52 -33.39 -19.10
CA ARG A 38 -9.27 -34.60 -19.45
C ARG A 38 -10.08 -34.30 -20.71
N PRO A 39 -9.92 -35.09 -21.79
CA PRO A 39 -10.90 -35.10 -22.87
C PRO A 39 -12.12 -35.92 -22.45
N ASP A 40 -13.21 -35.70 -23.20
CA ASP A 40 -14.49 -36.42 -23.17
C ASP A 40 -15.48 -35.91 -22.10
N THR A 41 -16.72 -35.53 -22.41
CA THR A 41 -17.63 -36.06 -23.43
C THR A 41 -18.68 -34.99 -23.80
N VAL A 42 -18.96 -34.81 -25.08
CA VAL A 42 -20.17 -34.10 -25.57
C VAL A 42 -21.35 -35.08 -25.55
N PRO A 43 -22.48 -34.79 -24.89
CA PRO A 43 -23.70 -35.53 -25.11
C PRO A 43 -24.52 -34.89 -26.24
N GLN A 44 -24.68 -35.66 -27.30
CA GLN A 44 -25.57 -35.47 -28.44
C GLN A 44 -27.06 -35.43 -28.00
N PRO A 45 -27.93 -34.61 -28.62
CA PRO A 45 -29.36 -34.61 -28.31
C PRO A 45 -30.08 -35.72 -29.11
N SER A 46 -30.65 -36.69 -28.41
CA SER A 46 -31.64 -37.64 -28.95
C SER A 46 -32.92 -37.54 -28.12
N GLY A 47 -34.07 -37.42 -28.78
CA GLY A 47 -35.32 -36.96 -28.17
C GLY A 47 -36.36 -38.01 -27.79
N SER A 48 -37.39 -37.47 -27.09
CA SER A 48 -38.82 -37.88 -27.00
C SER A 48 -39.22 -39.12 -26.15
N PRO A 49 -40.49 -39.26 -25.70
CA PRO A 49 -41.31 -38.36 -24.88
C PRO A 49 -41.91 -39.07 -23.63
N GLY A 50 -42.30 -38.31 -22.60
CA GLY A 50 -43.34 -38.75 -21.64
C GLY A 50 -43.03 -38.61 -20.16
N ALA A 51 -44.12 -38.40 -19.41
CA ALA A 51 -44.27 -38.36 -17.94
C ALA A 51 -43.90 -37.04 -17.23
N ALA A 52 -44.94 -36.27 -16.93
CA ALA A 52 -44.91 -35.15 -16.00
C ALA A 52 -44.35 -35.59 -14.63
N THR A 53 -43.21 -35.01 -14.24
CA THR A 53 -42.66 -35.10 -12.89
C THR A 53 -42.55 -33.69 -12.35
N LEU A 54 -43.14 -33.45 -11.18
CA LEU A 54 -43.12 -32.19 -10.46
C LEU A 54 -41.66 -31.82 -10.13
N LEU A 55 -41.13 -30.79 -10.78
CA LEU A 55 -39.81 -30.23 -10.49
C LEU A 55 -39.88 -29.39 -9.19
N PRO A 56 -38.99 -29.60 -8.21
CA PRO A 56 -38.80 -28.63 -7.14
C PRO A 56 -38.27 -27.32 -7.76
N SER A 57 -38.83 -26.21 -7.30
CA SER A 57 -38.50 -24.86 -7.75
C SER A 57 -36.99 -24.60 -7.70
N PRO A 58 -36.36 -24.00 -8.73
CA PRO A 58 -34.96 -23.63 -8.66
C PRO A 58 -34.76 -22.58 -7.57
N SER A 59 -33.99 -22.91 -6.54
CA SER A 59 -33.53 -21.93 -5.56
C SER A 59 -32.72 -20.87 -6.29
N LEU A 60 -33.21 -19.63 -6.26
CA LEU A 60 -32.51 -18.46 -6.78
C LEU A 60 -31.11 -18.37 -6.15
N PRO A 61 -30.07 -18.04 -6.93
CA PRO A 61 -28.74 -17.80 -6.38
C PRO A 61 -28.81 -16.66 -5.35
N PRO A 62 -27.99 -16.68 -4.28
CA PRO A 62 -27.96 -15.59 -3.33
C PRO A 62 -27.63 -14.30 -4.09
N SER A 63 -28.48 -13.29 -3.92
CA SER A 63 -28.24 -11.96 -4.48
C SER A 63 -26.98 -11.39 -3.83
N PHE A 64 -25.86 -11.40 -4.55
CA PHE A 64 -24.67 -10.66 -4.13
C PHE A 64 -25.04 -9.17 -4.12
N SER A 65 -25.14 -8.59 -2.93
CA SER A 65 -25.25 -7.13 -2.81
C SER A 65 -23.96 -6.54 -3.37
N LEU A 66 -24.09 -5.76 -4.45
CA LEU A 66 -22.99 -4.96 -4.96
C LEU A 66 -22.44 -4.10 -3.81
N PRO A 67 -21.10 -4.00 -3.66
CA PRO A 67 -20.53 -3.09 -2.67
C PRO A 67 -21.11 -1.69 -2.92
N PRO A 68 -21.46 -0.94 -1.86
CA PRO A 68 -21.97 0.40 -2.04
C PRO A 68 -20.99 1.19 -2.91
N SER A 69 -21.49 1.81 -3.98
CA SER A 69 -20.70 2.80 -4.71
C SER A 69 -20.22 3.82 -3.70
N ALA A 70 -18.89 4.00 -3.61
CA ALA A 70 -18.32 5.05 -2.79
C ALA A 70 -18.99 6.39 -3.20
N PRO A 71 -19.37 7.24 -2.24
CA PRO A 71 -19.97 8.52 -2.56
C PRO A 71 -19.02 9.30 -3.48
N PRO A 72 -19.53 10.10 -4.43
CA PRO A 72 -18.68 10.89 -5.29
C PRO A 72 -17.83 11.82 -4.42
N SER A 73 -16.50 11.63 -4.46
CA SER A 73 -15.56 12.59 -3.88
C SER A 73 -15.80 13.92 -4.58
N SER A 74 -16.10 14.97 -3.80
CA SER A 74 -16.14 16.33 -4.33
C SER A 74 -14.78 16.62 -4.98
N PRO A 75 -14.73 17.20 -6.19
CA PRO A 75 -13.47 17.46 -6.87
C PRO A 75 -12.56 18.28 -5.94
N GLY A 76 -11.51 17.62 -5.46
CA GLY A 76 -10.53 18.23 -4.59
C GLY A 76 -9.64 19.22 -5.35
N PRO A 77 -8.81 19.99 -4.65
CA PRO A 77 -7.86 20.91 -5.26
C PRO A 77 -6.74 20.21 -6.05
N PHE A 78 -6.62 18.88 -5.93
CA PHE A 78 -5.59 18.07 -6.56
C PHE A 78 -6.21 16.99 -7.48
N PRO A 79 -5.49 16.52 -8.51
CA PRO A 79 -5.93 15.38 -9.32
C PRO A 79 -6.14 14.14 -8.45
N GLU A 80 -7.10 13.28 -8.81
CA GLU A 80 -7.41 12.07 -8.02
C GLU A 80 -6.67 10.82 -8.51
N LEU A 81 -6.33 10.76 -9.79
CA LEU A 81 -5.72 9.61 -10.45
C LEU A 81 -4.20 9.50 -10.21
N THR A 82 -3.55 10.62 -9.88
CA THR A 82 -2.10 10.73 -9.67
C THR A 82 -1.83 11.52 -8.40
N VAL A 83 -0.66 11.28 -7.80
CA VAL A 83 -0.18 12.10 -6.69
C VAL A 83 0.66 13.27 -7.20
N THR A 84 0.54 14.40 -6.53
CA THR A 84 1.34 15.60 -6.76
C THR A 84 1.93 16.08 -5.45
N ASP A 85 3.00 16.88 -5.49
CA ASP A 85 3.51 17.51 -4.27
C ASP A 85 2.45 18.46 -3.69
N CYS A 86 2.20 18.35 -2.38
CA CYS A 86 1.20 19.15 -1.67
C CYS A 86 1.55 20.65 -1.56
N GLN A 87 2.64 21.12 -2.17
CA GLN A 87 3.15 22.50 -2.08
C GLN A 87 3.37 22.94 -0.63
N GLY A 88 3.86 22.01 0.20
CA GLY A 88 4.06 22.23 1.64
C GLY A 88 2.78 22.34 2.47
N ARG A 89 1.61 21.97 1.92
CA ARG A 89 0.31 22.06 2.60
C ARG A 89 -0.52 20.77 2.45
N PRO A 90 -0.58 19.90 3.47
CA PRO A 90 0.01 20.05 4.81
C PRO A 90 1.54 19.95 4.80
N SER A 91 2.17 20.52 5.82
CA SER A 91 3.60 20.28 6.08
C SER A 91 3.80 18.93 6.76
N GLY A 92 5.01 18.37 6.69
CA GLY A 92 5.31 17.10 7.36
C GLY A 92 5.12 17.18 8.87
N GLU A 93 5.39 18.33 9.49
CA GLU A 93 5.16 18.57 10.92
C GLU A 93 3.67 18.59 11.26
N GLN A 94 2.82 19.14 10.38
CA GLN A 94 1.37 19.09 10.56
C GLN A 94 0.85 17.66 10.53
N VAL A 95 1.41 16.81 9.65
CA VAL A 95 1.11 15.38 9.60
C VAL A 95 1.57 14.70 10.90
N VAL A 96 2.82 14.91 11.33
CA VAL A 96 3.34 14.36 12.60
C VAL A 96 2.46 14.77 13.79
N ALA A 97 2.03 16.04 13.83
CA ALA A 97 1.13 16.53 14.87
C ALA A 97 -0.25 15.86 14.82
N ALA A 98 -0.80 15.60 13.62
CA ALA A 98 -2.04 14.85 13.48
C ALA A 98 -1.91 13.41 13.98
N VAL A 99 -0.81 12.74 13.65
CA VAL A 99 -0.53 11.38 14.13
C VAL A 99 -0.43 11.36 15.65
N ARG A 100 0.34 12.26 16.28
CA ARG A 100 0.47 12.33 17.75
C ARG A 100 -0.85 12.58 18.47
N ARG A 101 -1.79 13.31 17.86
CA ARG A 101 -3.11 13.59 18.46
C ARG A 101 -4.05 12.40 18.42
N LYS A 102 -3.94 11.55 17.39
CA LYS A 102 -4.94 10.53 17.07
C LYS A 102 -4.43 9.09 17.24
N SER A 103 -3.11 8.89 17.34
CA SER A 103 -2.48 7.59 17.46
C SER A 103 -1.29 7.63 18.43
N SER A 104 -1.15 6.57 19.23
CA SER A 104 -0.03 6.38 20.17
C SER A 104 1.19 5.72 19.51
N ILE A 105 1.22 5.59 18.18
CA ILE A 105 2.32 4.93 17.44
C ILE A 105 3.62 5.73 17.48
N LEU A 106 3.53 7.05 17.60
CA LEU A 106 4.69 7.92 17.71
C LEU A 106 5.13 8.02 19.18
N PRO A 107 6.45 8.01 19.45
CA PRO A 107 6.95 8.22 20.80
C PRO A 107 6.62 9.65 21.27
N ALA A 108 6.41 9.81 22.58
CA ALA A 108 6.14 11.11 23.19
C ALA A 108 7.29 12.11 22.99
N SER A 109 8.52 11.59 22.91
CA SER A 109 9.76 12.35 22.73
C SER A 109 10.65 11.69 21.67
N GLY A 110 11.51 12.50 21.04
CA GLY A 110 12.42 12.05 20.00
C GLY A 110 12.15 12.73 18.66
N THR A 111 13.16 12.70 17.79
CA THR A 111 13.10 13.29 16.45
C THR A 111 12.39 12.32 15.52
N ILE A 112 11.25 12.74 14.96
CA ILE A 112 10.60 12.07 13.83
C ILE A 112 11.10 12.75 12.56
N THR A 113 11.55 11.96 11.59
CA THR A 113 12.00 12.46 10.29
C THR A 113 10.91 12.21 9.26
N VAL A 114 10.64 13.20 8.42
CA VAL A 114 9.75 13.05 7.26
C VAL A 114 10.64 12.58 6.11
N THR A 115 10.56 11.30 5.78
CA THR A 115 11.43 10.67 4.77
C THR A 115 10.87 10.87 3.37
N ARG A 116 9.54 10.89 3.25
CA ARG A 116 8.84 11.35 2.06
C ARG A 116 7.89 12.48 2.44
N PRO A 117 8.03 13.68 1.82
CA PRO A 117 7.11 14.78 2.10
C PRO A 117 5.67 14.43 1.68
N PRO A 118 4.67 15.15 2.20
CA PRO A 118 3.28 14.90 1.86
C PRO A 118 3.02 15.01 0.36
N VAL A 119 2.43 13.96 -0.22
CA VAL A 119 1.91 13.96 -1.58
C VAL A 119 0.39 13.91 -1.56
N CYS A 120 -0.24 14.64 -2.46
CA CYS A 120 -1.66 14.94 -2.47
C CYS A 120 -2.35 14.35 -3.71
N ALA A 121 -3.53 13.78 -3.48
CA ALA A 121 -4.51 13.49 -4.54
C ALA A 121 -5.93 13.75 -4.00
N GLY A 122 -6.76 14.45 -4.76
CA GLY A 122 -8.07 14.92 -4.27
C GLY A 122 -7.94 15.76 -2.99
N THR A 123 -8.55 15.29 -1.90
CA THR A 123 -8.44 15.89 -0.55
C THR A 123 -7.64 15.04 0.43
N TRP A 124 -6.90 14.06 -0.08
CA TRP A 124 -6.16 13.07 0.71
C TRP A 124 -4.66 13.27 0.54
N GLN A 125 -3.91 12.86 1.56
CA GLN A 125 -2.46 12.96 1.57
C GLN A 125 -1.81 11.68 2.06
N TYR A 126 -0.66 11.35 1.48
CA TYR A 126 0.22 10.26 1.88
C TYR A 126 1.58 10.81 2.30
N THR A 127 2.18 10.27 3.35
CA THR A 127 3.48 10.70 3.88
C THR A 127 4.21 9.51 4.49
N GLU A 128 5.54 9.48 4.37
CA GLU A 128 6.38 8.46 5.03
C GLU A 128 7.23 9.11 6.12
N LEU A 129 7.16 8.55 7.32
CA LEU A 129 7.86 9.00 8.50
C LEU A 129 8.86 7.93 8.95
N THR A 130 10.06 8.33 9.33
CA THR A 130 11.00 7.47 10.03
C THR A 130 10.98 7.82 11.52
N VAL A 131 10.77 6.79 12.34
CA VAL A 131 10.83 6.87 13.79
C VAL A 131 12.01 6.05 14.28
N PRO A 132 12.87 6.60 15.15
CA PRO A 132 14.02 5.88 15.68
C PRO A 132 13.62 4.53 16.30
N GLY A 133 14.33 3.46 15.92
CA GLY A 133 14.08 2.11 16.43
C GLY A 133 12.80 1.44 15.91
N ARG A 134 12.20 1.97 14.83
CA ARG A 134 11.02 1.38 14.17
C ARG A 134 11.22 1.34 12.65
N GLU A 135 10.45 0.47 12.01
CA GLU A 135 10.27 0.49 10.56
C GLU A 135 9.64 1.82 10.11
N PRO A 136 9.90 2.31 8.88
CA PRO A 136 9.23 3.48 8.33
C PRO A 136 7.70 3.35 8.44
N LEU A 137 7.09 4.38 8.98
CA LEU A 137 5.64 4.47 9.12
C LEU A 137 5.07 5.19 7.90
N GLN A 138 4.09 4.56 7.28
CA GLN A 138 3.24 5.15 6.28
C GLN A 138 2.07 5.85 6.98
N VAL A 139 1.68 7.01 6.47
CA VAL A 139 0.60 7.81 7.06
C VAL A 139 -0.34 8.28 5.96
N VAL A 140 -1.64 8.07 6.17
CA VAL A 140 -2.70 8.59 5.32
C VAL A 140 -3.55 9.56 6.12
N THR A 141 -3.67 10.78 5.61
CA THR A 141 -4.53 11.83 6.15
C THR A 141 -5.52 12.33 5.11
N LYS A 142 -6.56 13.03 5.57
CA LYS A 142 -7.53 13.70 4.69
C LYS A 142 -7.96 15.06 5.23
N GLY A 143 -8.47 15.89 4.33
CA GLY A 143 -9.02 17.21 4.65
C GLY A 143 -8.05 18.35 4.42
N ALA A 144 -8.40 19.52 4.94
CA ALA A 144 -7.62 20.73 4.81
C ALA A 144 -6.40 20.74 5.75
N PRO A 145 -5.31 21.43 5.42
CA PRO A 145 -4.12 21.53 6.28
C PRO A 145 -4.40 22.04 7.70
N THR A 146 -5.43 22.87 7.88
CA THR A 146 -5.86 23.43 9.17
C THR A 146 -6.77 22.49 9.96
N ALA A 147 -7.31 21.45 9.33
CA ALA A 147 -8.26 20.50 9.91
C ALA A 147 -7.91 19.07 9.43
N LEU A 148 -6.64 18.70 9.57
CA LEU A 148 -6.13 17.43 9.08
C LEU A 148 -6.64 16.27 9.93
N ASP A 149 -7.35 15.35 9.30
CA ASP A 149 -7.86 14.13 9.94
C ASP A 149 -6.95 12.94 9.63
N LEU A 150 -6.63 12.16 10.66
CA LEU A 150 -5.81 10.96 10.51
C LEU A 150 -6.71 9.79 10.14
N VAL A 151 -6.51 9.23 8.94
CA VAL A 151 -7.22 8.03 8.50
C VAL A 151 -6.51 6.79 9.06
N THR A 152 -5.19 6.68 8.84
CA THR A 152 -4.39 5.58 9.38
C THR A 152 -2.90 5.94 9.42
N ALA A 153 -2.16 5.29 10.31
CA ALA A 153 -0.71 5.38 10.41
C ALA A 153 -0.13 4.05 10.89
N GLY A 154 0.85 3.51 10.18
CA GLY A 154 1.43 2.21 10.48
C GLY A 154 2.38 1.74 9.38
N THR A 155 2.91 0.54 9.54
CA THR A 155 3.61 -0.17 8.45
C THR A 155 2.62 -0.78 7.46
N ASP A 156 1.41 -1.10 7.92
CA ASP A 156 0.27 -1.55 7.11
C ASP A 156 -0.88 -0.54 7.22
N ILE A 157 -1.23 0.07 6.09
CA ILE A 157 -2.20 1.18 6.02
C ILE A 157 -3.37 0.90 5.07
N CYS A 158 -3.44 -0.29 4.47
CA CYS A 158 -4.49 -0.64 3.50
C CYS A 158 -5.79 -1.05 4.21
N THR A 159 -6.32 -0.17 5.05
CA THR A 159 -7.60 -0.36 5.73
C THR A 159 -8.77 -0.33 4.75
N VAL A 160 -9.94 -0.82 5.18
CA VAL A 160 -11.18 -0.75 4.37
C VAL A 160 -11.47 0.68 3.94
N GLU A 161 -11.21 1.66 4.80
CA GLU A 161 -11.44 3.08 4.48
C GLU A 161 -10.51 3.56 3.35
N VAL A 162 -9.22 3.23 3.43
CA VAL A 162 -8.25 3.61 2.38
C VAL A 162 -8.60 2.92 1.05
N ARG A 163 -8.90 1.62 1.07
CA ARG A 163 -9.19 0.85 -0.15
C ARG A 163 -10.46 1.33 -0.86
N ASN A 164 -11.47 1.74 -0.09
CA ASN A 164 -12.78 2.09 -0.67
C ASN A 164 -12.94 3.58 -0.97
N PHE A 165 -12.30 4.48 -0.20
CA PHE A 165 -12.55 5.92 -0.28
C PHE A 165 -11.32 6.76 -0.65
N ALA A 166 -10.10 6.23 -0.54
CA ALA A 166 -8.94 6.99 -0.97
C ALA A 166 -8.92 7.10 -2.51
N PRO A 167 -8.54 8.28 -3.05
CA PRO A 167 -8.35 8.45 -4.48
C PRO A 167 -7.34 7.43 -5.06
N PRO A 168 -7.48 7.03 -6.33
CA PRO A 168 -6.56 6.09 -6.96
C PRO A 168 -5.08 6.44 -6.78
N GLY A 169 -4.72 7.73 -6.87
CA GLY A 169 -3.35 8.19 -6.64
C GLY A 169 -2.81 7.84 -5.24
N ILE A 170 -3.62 8.01 -4.19
CA ILE A 170 -3.22 7.66 -2.82
C ILE A 170 -3.08 6.16 -2.65
N ARG A 171 -4.02 5.37 -3.19
CA ARG A 171 -3.95 3.90 -3.10
C ARG A 171 -2.67 3.39 -3.75
N ILE A 172 -2.37 3.85 -4.96
CA ILE A 172 -1.12 3.51 -5.68
C ILE A 172 0.12 3.93 -4.87
N ALA A 173 0.13 5.14 -4.28
CA ALA A 173 1.25 5.62 -3.48
C ALA A 173 1.45 4.80 -2.19
N ALA A 174 0.37 4.32 -1.59
CA ALA A 174 0.33 3.49 -0.38
C ALA A 174 0.55 2.00 -0.66
N GLY A 175 0.60 1.56 -1.93
CA GLY A 175 0.63 0.14 -2.28
C GLY A 175 -0.67 -0.61 -1.98
N CYS A 176 -1.80 0.12 -1.95
CA CYS A 176 -3.17 -0.40 -1.92
C CYS A 176 -3.84 -0.28 -3.32
#